data_AF-H2YI25-F1
#
_entry.id   AF-H2YI25-F1
#
_cell.length_a   1.000
_cell.length_b   1.000
_cell.length_c   1.000
_cell.angle_alpha   90.00
_cell.angle_beta   90.00
_cell.angle_gamma   90.00
#
_symmetry.space_group_name_H-M   'P 1'
#
loop_
_entity.id
_entity.type
_entity.pdbx_description
1 polymer ?
#
loop_
_entity_poly.entity_id
_entity_poly.type
_entity_poly.pdbx_seq_one_letter_code
_entity_poly.pdbx_strand_id
1 'polypeptide(L)'
;MDFHSKYKSFPGSLSLSDEELDKIGKLDINTFFELSVDILDCIDVLMDLQQTIFSTLDMSKAVSMTGPGQCRLAPCILIILDSSQLYDYTVKLLFKLHSCLPPDTLSGHRQRFKECHARLKKFYYICSNLQYFKRLIQVPLMPDKMPDFLIKSDGSHELGPIKVIPEEENQIDRSPSPEPEKSCSIF
;
A
#
# COMPACT_ATOMS: atom_id res chain seq x y z
N MET A 1 11.53 3.63 13.75
CA MET A 1 10.21 4.00 13.21
C MET A 1 9.30 4.18 14.42
N ASP A 2 9.11 5.43 14.84
CA ASP A 2 8.37 5.79 16.06
C ASP A 2 7.04 6.50 15.73
N PHE A 3 6.53 6.30 14.50
CA PHE A 3 5.35 6.98 13.96
C PHE A 3 4.13 6.83 14.87
N HIS A 4 3.75 5.60 15.22
CA HIS A 4 2.60 5.37 16.12
C HIS A 4 2.88 5.80 17.58
N SER A 5 4.15 5.86 18.00
CA SER A 5 4.51 6.40 19.30
C SER A 5 4.28 7.91 19.36
N LYS A 6 4.57 8.61 18.26
CA LYS A 6 4.36 10.05 18.08
C LYS A 6 2.88 10.40 17.82
N TYR A 7 2.22 9.64 16.95
CA TYR A 7 0.82 9.83 16.56
C TYR A 7 -0.07 8.69 17.05
N LYS A 8 -0.33 8.65 18.36
CA LYS A 8 -1.13 7.61 19.02
C LYS A 8 -2.57 7.48 18.52
N SER A 9 -3.07 8.52 17.85
CA SER A 9 -4.41 8.56 17.27
C SER A 9 -4.50 7.90 15.89
N PHE A 10 -3.38 7.59 15.24
CA PHE A 10 -3.40 6.80 14.01
C PHE A 10 -3.73 5.35 14.34
N PRO A 11 -4.81 4.77 13.78
CA PRO A 11 -5.11 3.37 13.93
C PRO A 11 -4.07 2.53 13.18
N GLY A 12 -3.88 1.28 13.61
CA GLY A 12 -3.00 0.34 12.91
C GLY A 12 -3.44 0.00 11.48
N SER A 13 -4.72 0.23 11.14
CA SER A 13 -5.24 0.10 9.78
C SER A 13 -4.92 1.28 8.87
N LEU A 14 -4.33 2.36 9.40
CA LEU A 14 -4.07 3.61 8.70
C LEU A 14 -5.30 4.17 7.97
N SER A 15 -6.51 3.86 8.45
CA SER A 15 -7.77 4.32 7.87
C SER A 15 -8.38 5.36 8.80
N LEU A 16 -8.34 6.61 8.36
CA LEU A 16 -8.84 7.82 9.01
C LEU A 16 -9.75 8.57 8.05
N SER A 17 -10.80 9.19 8.59
CA SER A 17 -11.55 10.20 7.86
C SER A 17 -10.77 11.52 7.78
N ASP A 18 -11.18 12.42 6.88
CA ASP A 18 -10.57 13.74 6.74
C ASP A 18 -10.66 14.55 8.04
N GLU A 19 -11.78 14.43 8.77
CA GLU A 19 -11.95 15.08 10.07
C GLU A 19 -11.02 14.52 11.14
N GLU A 20 -10.72 13.22 11.10
CA GLU A 20 -9.79 12.59 12.03
C GLU A 20 -8.36 12.99 11.73
N LEU A 21 -7.96 13.00 10.46
CA LEU A 21 -6.66 13.49 10.02
C LEU A 21 -6.44 14.95 10.46
N ASP A 22 -7.47 15.78 10.32
CA ASP A 22 -7.43 17.18 10.74
C ASP A 22 -7.30 17.35 12.26
N LYS A 23 -7.96 16.49 13.05
CA LYS A 23 -7.80 16.46 14.50
C LYS A 23 -6.38 16.07 14.91
N ILE A 24 -5.75 15.14 14.20
CA ILE A 24 -4.36 14.71 14.49
C ILE A 24 -3.39 15.85 14.25
N GLY A 25 -3.60 16.62 13.17
CA GLY A 25 -2.83 17.83 12.92
C GLY A 25 -3.10 18.97 13.89
N LYS A 26 -4.05 18.83 14.84
CA LYS A 26 -4.44 19.83 15.84
C LYS A 26 -4.78 21.21 15.25
N LEU A 27 -5.17 21.25 13.98
CA LEU A 27 -5.34 22.48 13.19
C LEU A 27 -4.10 23.39 13.18
N ASP A 28 -2.91 22.85 13.45
CA ASP A 28 -1.64 23.58 13.48
C ASP A 28 -0.81 23.25 12.24
N ILE A 29 -0.38 24.29 11.53
CA ILE A 29 0.38 24.17 10.28
C ILE A 29 1.72 23.48 10.52
N ASN A 30 2.38 23.73 11.64
CA ASN A 30 3.66 23.09 11.94
C ASN A 30 3.49 21.59 12.15
N THR A 31 2.43 21.19 12.85
CA THR A 31 2.07 19.79 13.04
C THR A 31 1.74 19.11 11.71
N PHE A 32 1.00 19.76 10.80
CA PHE A 32 0.73 19.22 9.46
C PHE A 32 2.01 19.11 8.60
N PHE A 33 2.91 20.09 8.71
CA PHE A 33 4.18 20.09 8.02
C PHE A 33 5.02 18.88 8.45
N GLU A 34 5.20 18.71 9.76
CA GLU A 34 5.94 17.59 10.33
C GLU A 34 5.28 16.23 10.03
N LEU A 35 3.96 16.14 10.16
CA LEU A 35 3.20 14.92 9.82
C LEU A 35 3.40 14.52 8.35
N SER A 36 3.43 15.48 7.43
CA SER A 36 3.64 15.19 6.01
C SER A 36 5.04 14.63 5.73
N VAL A 37 6.07 15.10 6.45
CA VAL A 37 7.43 14.56 6.37
C VAL A 37 7.47 13.14 6.93
N ASP A 38 6.88 12.92 8.10
CA ASP A 38 6.86 11.62 8.75
C ASP A 38 6.11 10.57 7.91
N ILE A 39 5.02 10.95 7.23
CA ILE A 39 4.30 10.06 6.30
C ILE A 39 5.16 9.74 5.08
N LEU A 40 5.87 10.73 4.51
CA LEU A 40 6.80 10.48 3.40
C LEU A 40 7.94 9.53 3.82
N ASP A 41 8.48 9.69 5.03
CA ASP A 41 9.48 8.78 5.58
C ASP A 41 8.92 7.35 5.73
N CYS A 42 7.68 7.21 6.18
CA CYS A 42 7.01 5.90 6.23
C CYS A 42 6.91 5.26 4.84
N ILE A 43 6.52 6.02 3.81
CA ILE A 43 6.46 5.52 2.43
C ILE A 43 7.85 5.08 1.95
N ASP A 44 8.90 5.85 2.24
CA ASP A 44 10.26 5.48 1.84
C ASP A 44 10.72 4.16 2.47
N VAL A 45 10.44 3.95 3.76
CA VAL A 45 10.73 2.68 4.45
C VAL A 45 9.97 1.51 3.80
N LEU A 46 8.69 1.70 3.46
CA LEU A 46 7.89 0.70 2.77
C LEU A 46 8.47 0.34 1.39
N MET A 47 8.93 1.35 0.64
CA MET A 47 9.56 1.14 -0.67
C MET A 47 10.94 0.47 -0.55
N ASP A 48 11.70 0.72 0.51
CA ASP A 48 12.98 0.05 0.75
C ASP A 48 12.79 -1.42 1.15
N LEU A 49 11.77 -1.71 1.96
CA LEU A 49 11.37 -3.08 2.28
C LEU A 49 10.94 -3.84 1.02
N GLN A 50 10.08 -3.22 0.22
CA GLN A 50 9.64 -3.77 -1.06
C GLN A 50 10.83 -4.07 -1.99
N GLN A 51 11.77 -3.13 -2.12
CA GLN A 51 12.96 -3.30 -2.95
C GLN A 51 13.83 -4.46 -2.44
N THR A 52 13.96 -4.60 -1.13
CA THR A 52 14.67 -5.71 -0.50
C THR A 52 14.02 -7.05 -0.83
N ILE A 53 12.70 -7.17 -0.67
CA ILE A 53 11.96 -8.38 -1.06
C ILE A 53 12.20 -8.71 -2.54
N PHE A 54 12.12 -7.70 -3.40
CA PHE A 54 12.26 -7.87 -4.83
C PHE A 54 13.67 -8.33 -5.24
N SER A 55 14.70 -7.90 -4.52
CA SER A 55 16.08 -8.36 -4.75
C SER A 55 16.27 -9.86 -4.49
N THR A 56 15.39 -10.49 -3.70
CA THR A 56 15.46 -11.93 -3.40
C THR A 56 14.76 -12.80 -4.44
N LEU A 57 14.15 -12.20 -5.46
CA LEU A 57 13.23 -12.85 -6.38
C LEU A 57 13.64 -12.56 -7.82
N ASP A 58 13.59 -13.58 -8.67
CA ASP A 58 13.50 -13.34 -10.11
C ASP A 58 12.06 -12.89 -10.41
N MET A 59 11.91 -11.67 -10.93
CA MET A 59 10.61 -11.02 -11.16
C MET A 59 9.87 -11.56 -12.40
N SER A 60 10.07 -12.84 -12.72
CA SER A 60 9.34 -13.52 -13.78
C SER A 60 7.93 -13.91 -13.32
N LYS A 61 6.98 -13.92 -14.26
CA LYS A 61 5.58 -14.30 -13.96
C LYS A 61 5.46 -15.70 -13.34
N ALA A 62 6.35 -16.62 -13.72
CA ALA A 62 6.38 -17.99 -13.22
C ALA A 62 6.66 -18.05 -11.71
N VAL A 63 7.53 -17.18 -11.18
CA VAL A 63 7.86 -17.14 -9.74
C VAL A 63 6.64 -16.84 -8.88
N SER A 64 5.74 -15.96 -9.35
CA SER A 64 4.47 -15.64 -8.68
C SER A 64 3.48 -16.80 -8.59
N MET A 65 3.75 -17.91 -9.27
CA MET A 65 2.91 -19.12 -9.28
C MET A 65 3.48 -20.26 -8.41
N THR A 66 4.68 -20.09 -7.84
CA THR A 66 5.29 -21.09 -6.95
C THR A 66 5.00 -20.77 -5.48
N GLY A 67 4.80 -21.79 -4.64
CA GLY A 67 4.58 -21.59 -3.20
C GLY A 67 5.66 -20.74 -2.52
N PRO A 68 6.97 -21.01 -2.72
CA PRO A 68 8.04 -20.18 -2.16
C PRO A 68 8.03 -18.74 -2.67
N GLY A 69 7.74 -18.52 -3.95
CA GLY A 69 7.64 -17.18 -4.53
C GLY A 69 6.46 -16.38 -3.95
N GLN A 70 5.31 -17.02 -3.78
CA GLN A 70 4.13 -16.40 -3.15
C GLN A 70 4.38 -16.05 -1.69
N CYS A 71 5.02 -16.92 -0.92
CA CYS A 71 5.40 -16.65 0.47
C CYS A 71 6.28 -15.39 0.59
N ARG A 72 7.22 -15.20 -0.35
CA ARG A 72 8.07 -13.99 -0.41
C ARG A 72 7.31 -12.75 -0.88
N LEU A 73 6.30 -12.90 -1.74
CA LEU A 73 5.47 -11.80 -2.23
C LEU A 73 4.37 -11.38 -1.25
N ALA A 74 3.95 -12.25 -0.33
CA ALA A 74 2.86 -11.99 0.60
C ALA A 74 2.99 -10.67 1.38
N PRO A 75 4.18 -10.26 1.91
CA PRO A 75 4.33 -8.98 2.59
C PRO A 75 4.04 -7.77 1.69
N CYS A 76 4.21 -7.89 0.37
CA CYS A 76 3.93 -6.80 -0.56
C CYS A 76 2.43 -6.44 -0.62
N ILE A 77 1.53 -7.35 -0.21
CA ILE A 77 0.09 -7.03 -0.09
C ILE A 77 -0.10 -5.95 0.98
N LEU A 78 0.53 -6.11 2.14
CA LEU A 78 0.48 -5.13 3.23
C LEU A 78 1.14 -3.81 2.81
N ILE A 79 2.28 -3.89 2.12
CA ILE A 79 2.95 -2.70 1.59
C ILE A 79 2.01 -1.91 0.67
N ILE A 80 1.29 -2.56 -0.25
CA ILE A 80 0.33 -1.90 -1.15
C ILE A 80 -0.81 -1.25 -0.36
N LEU A 81 -1.35 -1.94 0.65
CA LEU A 81 -2.44 -1.42 1.48
C LEU A 81 -2.01 -0.15 2.22
N ASP A 82 -0.89 -0.22 2.94
CA ASP A 82 -0.39 0.88 3.75
C ASP A 82 0.05 2.06 2.87
N SER A 83 0.82 1.79 1.81
CA SER A 83 1.33 2.86 0.95
C SER A 83 0.23 3.57 0.16
N SER A 84 -0.91 2.91 -0.10
CA SER A 84 -2.05 3.56 -0.74
C SER A 84 -2.67 4.61 0.18
N GLN A 85 -2.91 4.27 1.45
CA GLN A 85 -3.47 5.21 2.43
C GLN A 85 -2.51 6.37 2.70
N LEU A 86 -1.23 6.06 2.92
CA LEU A 86 -0.20 7.07 3.15
C LEU A 86 -0.05 8.03 1.96
N TYR A 87 -0.17 7.54 0.73
CA TYR A 87 -0.16 8.38 -0.46
C TYR A 87 -1.33 9.37 -0.48
N ASP A 88 -2.56 8.90 -0.22
CA ASP A 88 -3.75 9.76 -0.18
C ASP A 88 -3.63 10.83 0.91
N TYR A 89 -3.13 10.47 2.10
CA TYR A 89 -2.85 11.45 3.16
C TYR A 89 -1.80 12.47 2.75
N THR A 90 -0.74 12.04 2.07
CA THR A 90 0.29 12.96 1.59
C THR A 90 -0.30 13.97 0.61
N VAL A 91 -1.14 13.52 -0.33
CA VAL A 91 -1.83 14.42 -1.28
C VAL A 91 -2.68 15.45 -0.53
N LYS A 92 -3.52 14.99 0.41
CA LYS A 92 -4.40 15.86 1.22
C LYS A 92 -3.60 16.88 2.03
N LEU A 93 -2.55 16.43 2.71
CA LEU A 93 -1.67 17.29 3.50
C LEU A 93 -0.93 18.33 2.63
N LEU A 94 -0.45 17.94 1.44
CA LEU A 94 0.24 18.88 0.55
C LEU A 94 -0.70 19.97 0.02
N PHE A 95 -1.93 19.65 -0.36
CA PHE A 95 -2.92 20.67 -0.72
C PHE A 95 -3.21 21.60 0.47
N LYS A 96 -3.37 21.04 1.67
CA LYS A 96 -3.60 21.83 2.89
C LYS A 96 -2.45 22.78 3.19
N LEU A 97 -1.21 22.29 3.16
CA LEU A 97 -0.01 23.11 3.38
C LEU A 97 0.14 24.19 2.32
N HIS A 98 -0.12 23.87 1.06
CA HIS A 98 -0.11 24.85 -0.04
C HIS A 98 -1.18 25.94 0.07
N SER A 99 -2.25 25.69 0.84
CA SER A 99 -3.26 26.71 1.13
C SER A 99 -2.78 27.74 2.17
N CYS A 100 -1.77 27.41 2.98
CA CYS A 100 -1.31 28.23 4.10
C CYS A 100 0.14 28.72 3.96
N LEU A 101 0.97 28.08 3.13
CA LEU A 101 2.41 28.35 3.04
C LEU A 101 2.83 28.72 1.61
N PRO A 102 3.89 29.55 1.46
CA PRO A 102 4.47 29.86 0.16
C PRO A 102 4.99 28.60 -0.57
N PRO A 103 4.93 28.57 -1.91
CA PRO A 103 5.43 27.44 -2.70
C PRO A 103 6.91 27.10 -2.45
N ASP A 104 7.75 28.10 -2.17
CA ASP A 104 9.18 27.89 -1.95
C ASP A 104 9.46 27.08 -0.68
N THR A 105 8.67 27.31 0.37
CA THR A 105 8.75 26.56 1.64
C THR A 105 8.45 25.07 1.45
N LEU A 106 7.60 24.72 0.48
CA LEU A 106 7.18 23.33 0.21
C LEU A 106 7.92 22.69 -0.96
N SER A 107 8.98 23.32 -1.47
CA SER A 107 9.77 22.79 -2.58
C SER A 107 10.32 21.38 -2.30
N GLY A 108 10.90 21.17 -1.11
CA GLY A 108 11.41 19.86 -0.69
C GLY A 108 10.31 18.80 -0.58
N HIS A 109 9.11 19.17 -0.11
CA HIS A 109 7.97 18.27 -0.01
C HIS A 109 7.50 17.80 -1.39
N ARG A 110 7.38 18.72 -2.34
CA ARG A 110 7.01 18.39 -3.73
C ARG A 110 8.04 17.49 -4.40
N GLN A 111 9.34 17.74 -4.17
CA GLN A 111 10.40 16.93 -4.73
C GLN A 111 10.35 15.48 -4.19
N ARG A 112 10.23 15.31 -2.87
CA ARG A 112 10.09 13.99 -2.25
C ARG A 112 8.82 13.28 -2.73
N PHE A 113 7.68 13.97 -2.75
CA PHE A 113 6.44 13.40 -3.24
C PHE A 113 6.56 12.89 -4.68
N LYS A 114 7.23 13.64 -5.56
CA LYS A 114 7.48 13.23 -6.95
C LYS A 114 8.28 11.92 -7.03
N GLU A 115 9.31 11.78 -6.18
CA GLU A 115 10.11 10.56 -6.10
C GLU A 115 9.29 9.38 -5.55
N CYS A 116 8.56 9.59 -4.46
CA CYS A 116 7.66 8.57 -3.89
C CYS A 116 6.59 8.13 -4.91
N HIS A 117 5.96 9.07 -5.62
CA HIS A 117 4.97 8.78 -6.66
C HIS A 117 5.55 7.89 -7.77
N ALA A 118 6.76 8.21 -8.25
CA ALA A 118 7.42 7.42 -9.30
C ALA A 118 7.75 5.99 -8.83
N ARG A 119 8.23 5.83 -7.59
CA ARG A 119 8.52 4.53 -6.97
C ARG A 119 7.25 3.70 -6.82
N LEU A 120 6.19 4.27 -6.24
CA LEU A 120 4.90 3.61 -6.05
C LEU A 120 4.26 3.21 -7.37
N LYS A 121 4.26 4.10 -8.37
CA LYS A 121 3.73 3.81 -9.71
C LYS A 121 4.42 2.61 -10.35
N LYS A 122 5.76 2.54 -10.27
CA LYS A 122 6.52 1.39 -10.76
C LYS A 122 6.17 0.12 -9.99
N PHE A 123 6.12 0.18 -8.67
CA PHE A 123 5.80 -0.95 -7.81
C PHE A 123 4.39 -1.51 -8.10
N TYR A 124 3.36 -0.66 -8.10
CA TYR A 124 1.98 -1.06 -8.36
C TYR A 124 1.80 -1.59 -9.78
N TYR A 125 2.51 -1.02 -10.76
CA TYR A 125 2.54 -1.56 -12.11
C TYR A 125 3.12 -2.98 -12.15
N ILE A 126 4.23 -3.25 -11.47
CA ILE A 126 4.81 -4.61 -11.42
C ILE A 126 3.82 -5.57 -10.75
N CYS A 127 3.29 -5.21 -9.57
CA CYS A 127 2.36 -6.06 -8.82
C CYS A 127 1.08 -6.36 -9.59
N SER A 128 0.48 -5.37 -10.27
CA SER A 128 -0.72 -5.57 -11.08
C SER A 128 -0.51 -6.51 -12.28
N ASN A 129 0.74 -6.76 -12.69
CA ASN A 129 1.08 -7.70 -13.76
C ASN A 129 1.37 -9.13 -13.29
N LEU A 130 1.55 -9.36 -11.98
CA LEU A 130 1.85 -10.67 -11.41
C LEU A 130 0.56 -11.42 -11.04
N GLN A 131 0.50 -12.72 -11.35
CA GLN A 131 -0.70 -13.53 -11.18
C GLN A 131 -1.09 -13.73 -9.71
N TYR A 132 -0.12 -13.66 -8.80
CA TYR A 132 -0.36 -13.73 -7.37
C TYR A 132 -1.30 -12.61 -6.91
N PHE A 133 -0.96 -11.34 -7.17
CA PHE A 133 -1.78 -10.22 -6.71
C PHE A 133 -3.13 -10.17 -7.42
N LYS A 134 -3.19 -10.46 -8.73
CA LYS A 134 -4.44 -10.47 -9.50
C LYS A 134 -5.54 -11.37 -8.91
N ARG A 135 -5.16 -12.42 -8.18
CA ARG A 135 -6.11 -13.35 -7.55
C ARG A 135 -6.53 -12.93 -6.14
N LEU A 136 -5.72 -12.12 -5.46
CA LEU A 136 -5.91 -11.80 -4.04
C LEU A 136 -6.43 -10.38 -3.81
N ILE A 137 -5.93 -9.42 -4.59
CA ILE A 137 -6.27 -8.01 -4.42
C ILE A 137 -6.41 -7.29 -5.76
N GLN A 138 -7.26 -6.28 -5.78
CA GLN A 138 -7.25 -5.26 -6.80
C GLN A 138 -6.17 -4.24 -6.45
N VAL A 139 -4.99 -4.37 -7.08
CA VAL A 139 -3.90 -3.39 -6.94
C VAL A 139 -4.38 -2.02 -7.46
N PRO A 140 -4.24 -0.92 -6.69
CA PRO A 140 -4.62 0.41 -7.14
C PRO A 140 -3.86 0.81 -8.40
N LEU A 141 -4.55 1.55 -9.27
CA LEU A 141 -3.90 2.21 -10.40
C LEU A 141 -3.43 3.58 -9.94
N MET A 142 -2.12 3.83 -10.04
CA MET A 142 -1.57 5.16 -9.80
C MET A 142 -1.96 6.11 -10.93
N PRO A 143 -2.34 7.36 -10.63
CA PRO A 143 -2.65 8.37 -11.64
C PRO A 143 -1.50 8.57 -12.62
N ASP A 144 -1.83 8.84 -13.89
CA ASP A 144 -0.80 9.10 -14.88
C ASP A 144 -0.13 10.45 -14.72
N LYS A 145 -0.95 11.45 -14.38
CA LYS A 145 -0.51 12.78 -14.03
C LYS A 145 -0.45 12.90 -12.51
N MET A 146 0.67 13.43 -12.01
CA MET A 146 0.83 13.81 -10.62
C MET A 146 -0.08 15.02 -10.29
N PRO A 147 -0.67 15.08 -9.08
CA PRO A 147 -1.42 16.26 -8.64
C PRO A 147 -0.59 17.54 -8.76
N ASP A 148 -1.19 18.58 -9.31
CA ASP A 148 -0.64 19.93 -9.31
C ASP A 148 -1.09 20.68 -8.04
N PHE A 149 -0.25 20.61 -7.01
CA PHE A 149 -0.53 21.25 -5.72
C PHE A 149 -0.60 22.79 -5.77
N LEU A 150 -0.21 23.42 -6.88
CA LEU A 150 -0.31 24.86 -7.06
C LEU A 150 -1.70 25.28 -7.57
N ILE A 151 -2.48 24.32 -8.11
CA ILE A 151 -3.81 24.54 -8.66
C ILE A 151 -4.84 24.01 -7.65
N LYS A 152 -5.54 24.93 -6.96
CA LYS A 152 -6.51 24.59 -5.91
C LYS A 152 -7.66 23.68 -6.35
N SER A 153 -7.96 23.63 -7.66
CA SER A 153 -9.04 22.78 -8.21
C SER A 153 -8.60 21.34 -8.53
N ASP A 154 -7.32 20.99 -8.37
CA ASP A 154 -6.78 19.65 -8.71
C ASP A 154 -6.85 18.64 -7.55
N GLY A 155 -7.64 18.94 -6.50
CA GLY A 155 -7.72 18.16 -5.26
C GLY A 155 -8.35 16.76 -5.40
N SER A 156 -8.86 16.39 -6.57
CA SER A 156 -9.55 15.11 -6.82
C SER A 156 -8.60 14.00 -7.30
N HIS A 157 -7.54 13.73 -6.52
CA HIS A 157 -6.58 12.66 -6.81
C HIS A 157 -6.61 11.59 -5.70
N GLU A 158 -7.79 11.03 -5.45
CA GLU A 158 -7.94 9.88 -4.56
C GLU A 158 -7.68 8.60 -5.34
N LEU A 159 -6.85 7.71 -4.79
CA LEU A 159 -6.71 6.37 -5.34
C LEU A 159 -8.00 5.57 -5.14
N GLY A 160 -8.38 4.77 -6.14
CA GLY A 160 -9.54 3.89 -6.02
C GLY A 160 -9.34 2.88 -4.86
N PRO A 161 -10.43 2.47 -4.17
CA PRO A 161 -10.32 1.61 -3.00
C PRO A 161 -9.70 0.25 -3.38
N ILE A 162 -8.73 -0.20 -2.56
CA ILE A 162 -8.18 -1.56 -2.69
C ILE A 162 -9.28 -2.55 -2.32
N LYS A 163 -9.59 -3.46 -3.23
CA LYS A 163 -10.53 -4.54 -2.98
C LYS A 163 -9.78 -5.84 -2.78
N VAL A 164 -10.01 -6.50 -1.65
CA VAL A 164 -9.60 -7.89 -1.48
C VAL A 164 -10.59 -8.74 -2.28
N ILE A 165 -10.06 -9.60 -3.15
CA ILE A 165 -10.88 -10.54 -3.92
C ILE A 165 -11.13 -11.72 -2.98
N PRO A 166 -12.40 -12.07 -2.66
CA PRO A 166 -12.70 -13.27 -1.90
C PRO A 166 -12.05 -14.47 -2.60
N GLU A 167 -11.29 -15.27 -1.87
CA GLU A 167 -10.77 -16.53 -2.41
C GLU A 167 -11.99 -17.42 -2.72
N GLU A 168 -12.29 -17.61 -4.01
CA GLU A 168 -13.06 -18.78 -4.39
C GLU A 168 -12.21 -19.97 -3.98
N GLU A 169 -12.68 -20.73 -2.98
CA GLU A 169 -12.07 -21.99 -2.57
C GLU A 169 -11.87 -22.84 -3.83
N ASN A 170 -10.65 -22.85 -4.37
CA ASN A 170 -10.27 -23.89 -5.30
C ASN A 170 -10.37 -25.18 -4.49
N GLN A 171 -11.42 -25.96 -4.77
CA GLN A 171 -11.55 -27.33 -4.32
C GLN A 171 -10.36 -28.12 -4.89
N ILE A 172 -9.22 -28.03 -4.22
CA ILE A 172 -8.09 -28.90 -4.43
C ILE A 172 -8.52 -30.23 -3.81
N ASP A 173 -9.10 -31.07 -4.67
CA ASP A 173 -8.88 -32.51 -4.72
C ASP A 173 -8.59 -33.15 -3.35
N ARG A 174 -9.61 -33.23 -2.50
CA ARG A 174 -9.62 -34.23 -1.43
C ARG A 174 -9.80 -35.57 -2.12
N SER A 175 -8.67 -36.18 -2.51
CA SER A 175 -8.59 -37.60 -2.81
C SER A 175 -9.42 -38.38 -1.78
N PRO A 176 -10.34 -39.27 -2.18
CA PRO A 176 -11.14 -40.02 -1.21
C PRO A 176 -10.18 -40.87 -0.37
N SER A 177 -10.32 -40.81 0.95
CA SER A 177 -9.66 -41.74 1.87
C SER A 177 -9.90 -43.18 1.41
N PRO A 178 -8.90 -44.06 1.44
CA PRO A 178 -9.14 -45.47 1.18
C PRO A 178 -10.07 -46.04 2.26
N GLU A 179 -11.15 -46.70 1.82
CA GLU A 179 -12.09 -47.41 2.70
C GLU A 179 -11.35 -48.55 3.44
N PRO A 180 -11.70 -48.85 4.70
CA PRO A 180 -11.10 -49.97 5.42
C PRO A 180 -11.57 -51.31 4.82
N GLU A 181 -10.60 -52.13 4.39
CA GLU A 181 -10.83 -53.50 3.93
C GLU A 181 -11.56 -54.31 5.01
N LYS A 182 -12.69 -54.91 4.65
CA LYS A 182 -13.40 -55.86 5.50
C LYS A 182 -12.55 -57.12 5.64
N SER A 183 -11.99 -57.34 6.82
CA SER A 183 -11.35 -58.59 7.20
C SER A 183 -12.33 -59.74 7.03
N CYS A 184 -12.07 -60.60 6.05
CA CYS A 184 -12.76 -61.87 5.87
C CYS A 184 -12.41 -62.78 7.05
N SER A 185 -13.35 -62.95 7.99
CA SER A 185 -13.22 -63.95 9.05
C SER A 185 -13.74 -65.27 8.49
N ILE A 186 -12.80 -66.10 8.03
CA ILE A 186 -13.00 -67.54 7.92
C ILE A 186 -12.57 -68.10 9.27
N PHE A 187 -13.51 -68.67 10.02
CA PHE A 187 -13.45 -69.92 10.81
C PHE A 187 -14.65 -69.97 11.76
#